data_AF-A0AA36MR66-F1
#
_entry.id   AF-A0AA36MR66-F1
#
_cell.length_a   1.000
_cell.length_b   1.000
_cell.length_c   1.000
_cell.angle_alpha   90.00
_cell.angle_beta   90.00
_cell.angle_gamma   90.00
#
_symmetry.space_group_name_H-M   'P 1'
#
loop_
_entity.id
_entity.type
_entity.pdbx_description
1 polymer ?
#
loop_
_entity_poly.entity_id
_entity_poly.type
_entity_poly.pdbx_seq_one_letter_code
_entity_poly.pdbx_strand_id
1 'polypeptide(L)'
;MTVKEEVAGPLLLATRPFQPAWLVACPTTRAILGVEAQKAASVYKHHESVKKRAKGTKIKEETINKVGDVSRLLAFQPQYKAQLKARPDVAQGELVRVTDWKLLTPESYDRTCFHIEVDVAGTGLEHLVNGSQGKALSVYATNDAEKVDAFLQKMNLDPNEIVSVEEIAPGDEGTVVLTTVYKLFTQYLDLFGKPSREFLKKLFPFAEDVLEKVAIAELTLDRKSEEFLDRQARAFTFADYILEFPSLKIPVSKYAELLPTVKQRVYSICSSSDYHPGKCQLLVVREDWQAKGGDTKFGLCSSYLTFLRPGTVCVAHATHSVMQIPEDKSAPVYMAGLGTGLAPFRAFIEQRKHEKTQGARVGPMTLFFGGRHAHAEYYYRDEFEKFEAEGLVKCCNAWSRDQKQKVYVQHKIMEEADSIWANLGREGSKGFFFLCGSKQPEKDVFAALLKIFETKGGLSNQEAHKKMESLQLAGRYVTEVY
;
A
#
# COMPACT_ATOMS: atom_id res chain seq x y z
N MET A 1 12.82 -54.12 62.02
CA MET A 1 13.82 -53.75 61.00
C MET A 1 13.05 -53.17 59.82
N THR A 2 12.84 -51.86 59.88
CA THR A 2 11.97 -51.09 59.02
C THR A 2 12.83 -50.56 57.87
N VAL A 3 12.65 -51.10 56.67
CA VAL A 3 13.41 -50.69 55.49
C VAL A 3 12.69 -49.50 54.86
N LYS A 4 13.47 -48.43 54.65
CA LYS A 4 13.09 -47.08 54.26
C LYS A 4 12.36 -47.03 52.91
N GLU A 5 11.33 -46.20 52.87
CA GLU A 5 10.76 -45.63 51.65
C GLU A 5 11.82 -44.77 50.94
N GLU A 6 12.07 -45.07 49.66
CA GLU A 6 12.73 -44.17 48.73
C GLU A 6 11.70 -43.72 47.69
N VAL A 7 11.49 -42.40 47.66
CA VAL A 7 10.54 -41.70 46.80
C VAL A 7 11.10 -41.67 45.37
N ALA A 8 10.51 -42.46 44.48
CA ALA A 8 10.73 -42.33 43.04
C ALA A 8 9.73 -41.32 42.45
N GLY A 9 10.23 -40.15 42.04
CA GLY A 9 9.43 -39.10 41.39
C GLY A 9 8.98 -39.51 39.98
N PRO A 10 7.79 -39.07 39.53
CA PRO A 10 7.29 -39.38 38.19
C PRO A 10 7.99 -38.55 37.11
N LEU A 11 8.31 -39.23 36.00
CA LEU A 11 8.78 -38.66 34.73
C LEU A 11 7.90 -37.46 34.30
N LEU A 12 8.50 -36.28 34.26
CA LEU A 12 7.98 -35.13 33.53
C LEU A 12 8.19 -35.35 32.02
N LEU A 13 7.19 -35.90 31.34
CA LEU A 13 7.01 -35.76 29.90
C LEU A 13 6.72 -34.29 29.61
N ALA A 14 7.76 -33.52 29.27
CA ALA A 14 7.62 -32.17 28.75
C ALA A 14 7.01 -32.24 27.33
N THR A 15 5.68 -32.13 27.25
CA THR A 15 4.97 -31.81 26.01
C THR A 15 5.38 -30.40 25.58
N ARG A 16 6.28 -30.30 24.59
CA ARG A 16 6.51 -29.04 23.88
C ARG A 16 5.23 -28.66 23.13
N PRO A 17 4.73 -27.42 23.25
CA PRO A 17 3.65 -26.97 22.39
C PRO A 17 4.18 -26.86 20.96
N PHE A 18 3.44 -27.46 20.03
CA PHE A 18 3.64 -27.38 18.59
C PHE A 18 3.53 -25.90 18.17
N GLN A 19 4.66 -25.23 17.92
CA GLN A 19 4.66 -23.93 17.28
C GLN A 19 4.49 -24.11 15.76
N PRO A 20 3.58 -23.39 15.08
CA PRO A 20 3.49 -23.42 13.63
C PRO A 20 4.79 -22.87 13.02
N ALA A 21 5.42 -23.65 12.14
CA ALA A 21 6.73 -23.39 11.54
C ALA A 21 6.83 -22.15 10.62
N TRP A 22 5.79 -21.32 10.53
CA TRP A 22 5.76 -20.11 9.70
C TRP A 22 5.94 -18.79 10.48
N LEU A 23 6.19 -18.86 11.79
CA LEU A 23 6.43 -17.71 12.67
C LEU A 23 7.91 -17.50 13.05
N VAL A 24 8.84 -18.29 12.51
CA VAL A 24 10.28 -18.14 12.77
C VAL A 24 11.06 -18.08 11.46
N ALA A 25 11.00 -16.91 10.82
CA ALA A 25 12.12 -16.40 10.05
C ALA A 25 12.46 -15.04 10.69
N CYS A 26 13.42 -15.06 11.61
CA CYS A 26 13.91 -13.87 12.29
C CYS A 26 15.03 -13.28 11.42
N PRO A 27 14.87 -12.12 10.76
CA PRO A 27 15.93 -11.51 9.95
C PRO A 27 16.73 -10.53 10.82
N THR A 28 17.27 -11.01 11.94
CA THR A 28 17.81 -10.14 13.01
C THR A 28 19.24 -9.63 12.81
N THR A 29 19.79 -9.66 11.60
CA THR A 29 21.15 -9.09 11.39
C THR A 29 21.31 -8.22 10.15
N ARG A 30 20.33 -8.21 9.22
CA ARG A 30 20.36 -7.32 8.04
C ARG A 30 19.19 -6.34 7.94
N ALA A 31 18.05 -6.64 8.57
CA ALA A 31 16.94 -5.68 8.71
C ALA A 31 17.29 -4.50 9.65
N ILE A 32 18.35 -4.66 10.46
CA ILE A 32 18.90 -3.66 11.39
C ILE A 32 20.07 -2.88 10.76
N LEU A 33 20.43 -3.12 9.48
CA LEU A 33 21.27 -2.16 8.75
C LEU A 33 20.42 -0.94 8.45
N GLY A 34 20.40 -0.06 9.45
CA GLY A 34 19.55 1.11 9.54
C GLY A 34 19.76 2.06 8.38
N VAL A 35 18.85 3.03 8.31
CA VAL A 35 18.94 4.42 7.80
C VAL A 35 20.06 4.76 6.79
N GLU A 36 21.29 4.30 7.00
CA GLU A 36 22.42 4.38 6.06
C GLU A 36 22.29 3.54 4.79
N ALA A 37 21.69 2.34 4.80
CA ALA A 37 21.55 1.51 3.60
C ALA A 37 20.60 2.14 2.55
N GLN A 38 19.66 2.98 3.01
CA GLN A 38 18.77 3.78 2.18
C GLN A 38 19.36 5.15 1.78
N LYS A 39 20.61 5.48 2.13
CA LYS A 39 21.24 6.75 1.72
C LYS A 39 21.44 6.77 0.21
N ALA A 40 20.45 7.40 -0.42
CA ALA A 40 20.40 8.09 -1.70
C ALA A 40 21.14 7.51 -2.91
N ALA A 41 20.43 7.39 -4.03
CA ALA A 41 21.07 7.37 -5.33
C ALA A 41 21.57 8.77 -5.69
N SER A 42 22.66 8.84 -6.45
CA SER A 42 23.15 10.11 -6.98
C SER A 42 22.44 10.40 -8.29
N VAL A 43 21.81 11.56 -8.36
CA VAL A 43 21.07 12.02 -9.53
C VAL A 43 21.79 13.23 -10.11
N TYR A 44 22.02 13.27 -11.41
CA TYR A 44 22.53 14.48 -12.06
C TYR A 44 21.80 14.73 -13.38
N LYS A 45 21.70 16.00 -13.77
CA LYS A 45 21.10 16.41 -15.04
C LYS A 45 22.18 16.62 -16.07
N HIS A 46 22.02 16.04 -17.26
CA HIS A 46 22.81 16.42 -18.42
C HIS A 46 22.54 17.89 -18.75
N HIS A 47 23.61 18.66 -18.88
CA HIS A 47 23.52 19.99 -19.45
C HIS A 47 24.25 20.00 -20.79
N GLU A 48 23.58 20.47 -21.85
CA GLU A 48 24.23 20.80 -23.12
C GLU A 48 25.44 21.74 -22.96
N SER A 49 25.56 22.45 -21.83
CA SER A 49 26.59 23.46 -21.58
C SER A 49 27.92 22.92 -21.05
N VAL A 50 28.05 21.63 -20.71
CA VAL A 50 29.37 21.04 -20.37
C VAL A 50 30.31 21.04 -21.59
N LYS A 51 29.79 21.36 -22.80
CA LYS A 51 30.60 21.65 -23.99
C LYS A 51 31.52 22.88 -23.85
N LYS A 52 31.33 23.78 -22.88
CA LYS A 52 32.16 24.99 -22.76
C LYS A 52 32.64 25.25 -21.33
N ARG A 53 33.94 25.04 -21.14
CA ARG A 53 34.83 25.46 -20.03
C ARG A 53 34.89 24.55 -18.80
N ALA A 54 35.67 23.48 -18.94
CA ALA A 54 36.68 23.12 -17.94
C ALA A 54 38.02 22.93 -18.66
N LYS A 55 39.01 23.80 -18.38
CA LYS A 55 40.41 23.54 -18.76
C LYS A 55 40.93 22.47 -17.80
N GLY A 56 40.80 21.22 -18.21
CA GLY A 56 41.21 20.05 -17.44
C GLY A 56 40.30 18.89 -17.79
N THR A 57 40.82 17.96 -18.60
CA THR A 57 40.23 16.68 -19.01
C THR A 57 38.78 16.75 -19.53
N LYS A 58 38.62 16.72 -20.86
CA LYS A 58 37.32 16.50 -21.51
C LYS A 58 36.70 15.23 -20.93
N ILE A 59 35.60 15.36 -20.19
CA ILE A 59 34.71 14.23 -19.90
C ILE A 59 34.00 13.96 -21.23
N LYS A 60 34.43 12.90 -21.93
CA LYS A 60 33.63 12.34 -23.01
C LYS A 60 32.28 11.91 -22.42
N GLU A 61 31.22 11.81 -23.22
CA GLU A 61 29.97 11.10 -22.88
C GLU A 61 30.21 9.59 -22.64
N GLU A 62 31.30 9.23 -21.97
CA GLU A 62 31.57 7.89 -21.51
C GLU A 62 30.65 7.65 -20.30
N THR A 63 29.84 6.60 -20.41
CA THR A 63 28.91 6.10 -19.40
C THR A 63 29.52 6.20 -18.00
N ILE A 64 28.91 6.97 -17.09
CA ILE A 64 29.38 7.10 -15.72
C ILE A 64 29.09 5.79 -14.99
N ASN A 65 30.01 4.84 -15.08
CA ASN A 65 29.84 3.47 -14.59
C ASN A 65 30.98 3.02 -13.66
N LYS A 66 31.92 3.91 -13.31
CA LYS A 66 33.03 3.60 -12.40
C LYS A 66 32.87 4.32 -11.07
N VAL A 67 33.30 3.64 -10.00
CA VAL A 67 33.36 4.17 -8.63
C VAL A 67 34.10 5.51 -8.55
N GLY A 68 35.17 5.67 -9.34
CA GLY A 68 35.95 6.90 -9.41
C GLY A 68 35.16 8.09 -9.96
N ASP A 69 34.24 7.86 -10.89
CA ASP A 69 33.40 8.92 -11.47
C ASP A 69 32.27 9.32 -10.51
N VAL A 70 31.69 8.35 -9.80
CA VAL A 70 30.75 8.64 -8.70
C VAL A 70 31.42 9.48 -7.61
N SER A 71 32.67 9.14 -7.24
CA SER A 71 33.43 9.90 -6.25
C SER A 71 33.64 11.35 -6.67
N ARG A 72 33.87 11.61 -7.96
CA ARG A 72 33.97 12.99 -8.50
C ARG A 72 32.64 13.72 -8.45
N LEU A 73 31.54 13.07 -8.81
CA LEU A 73 30.21 13.68 -8.74
C LEU A 73 29.82 14.06 -7.33
N LEU A 74 30.12 13.19 -6.36
CA LEU A 74 29.87 13.45 -4.94
C LEU A 74 30.78 14.55 -4.39
N ALA A 75 32.05 14.61 -4.80
CA ALA A 75 32.99 15.65 -4.37
C ALA A 75 32.67 17.03 -4.97
N PHE A 76 32.05 17.08 -6.16
CA PHE A 76 31.81 18.30 -6.91
C PHE A 76 30.32 18.51 -7.26
N GLN A 77 29.42 18.19 -6.32
CA GLN A 77 27.96 18.27 -6.52
C GLN A 77 27.46 19.56 -7.19
N PRO A 78 27.90 20.78 -6.82
CA PRO A 78 27.41 22.01 -7.45
C PRO A 78 27.78 22.13 -8.93
N GLN A 79 28.94 21.61 -9.33
CA GLN A 79 29.46 21.70 -10.69
C GLN A 79 28.71 20.76 -11.64
N TYR A 80 28.33 19.59 -11.13
CA TYR A 80 27.58 18.57 -11.87
C TYR A 80 26.06 18.62 -11.63
N LYS A 81 25.59 19.60 -10.83
CA LYS A 81 24.19 19.66 -10.34
C LYS A 81 23.73 18.32 -9.74
N ALA A 82 24.65 17.60 -9.10
CA ALA A 82 24.38 16.30 -8.52
C ALA A 82 23.61 16.45 -7.21
N GLN A 83 22.57 15.64 -7.03
CA GLN A 83 21.72 15.60 -5.84
C GLN A 83 21.60 14.18 -5.32
N LEU A 84 21.64 14.03 -4.00
CA LEU A 84 21.37 12.77 -3.33
C LEU A 84 19.87 12.67 -3.04
N LYS A 85 19.18 11.74 -3.71
CA LYS A 85 17.75 11.48 -3.50
C LYS A 85 17.53 10.03 -3.07
N ALA A 86 16.68 9.82 -2.07
CA ALA A 86 16.30 8.48 -1.61
C ALA A 86 15.59 7.67 -2.71
N ARG A 87 14.64 8.30 -3.42
CA ARG A 87 13.96 7.79 -4.62
C ARG A 87 13.92 8.87 -5.70
N PRO A 88 14.93 8.95 -6.58
CA PRO A 88 15.00 9.88 -7.71
C PRO A 88 13.77 9.89 -8.62
N ASP A 89 13.12 8.74 -8.76
CA ASP A 89 11.91 8.53 -9.54
C ASP A 89 10.64 9.07 -8.89
N VAL A 90 10.77 9.64 -7.68
CA VAL A 90 9.69 10.22 -6.90
C VAL A 90 10.05 11.64 -6.49
N ALA A 91 9.46 12.63 -7.15
CA ALA A 91 9.76 14.04 -6.89
C ALA A 91 9.46 14.50 -5.45
N GLN A 92 8.43 13.93 -4.82
CA GLN A 92 7.93 14.32 -3.49
C GLN A 92 8.15 13.24 -2.42
N GLY A 93 9.04 12.27 -2.68
CA GLY A 93 9.26 11.15 -1.77
C GLY A 93 10.08 11.56 -0.56
N GLU A 94 9.53 11.38 0.62
CA GLU A 94 10.21 11.62 1.89
C GLU A 94 10.47 10.31 2.63
N LEU A 95 11.55 10.27 3.41
CA LEU A 95 11.84 9.17 4.31
C LEU A 95 11.08 9.39 5.61
N VAL A 96 10.15 8.49 5.92
CA VAL A 96 9.38 8.48 7.17
C VAL A 96 9.76 7.27 8.00
N ARG A 97 9.79 7.43 9.33
CA ARG A 97 10.16 6.37 10.26
C ARG A 97 8.91 5.68 10.77
N VAL A 98 8.87 4.35 10.74
CA VAL A 98 7.81 3.59 11.40
C VAL A 98 8.01 3.67 12.91
N THR A 99 6.99 4.13 13.64
CA THR A 99 7.02 4.30 15.10
C THR A 99 6.19 3.26 15.82
N ASP A 100 5.07 2.85 15.24
CA ASP A 100 4.21 1.81 15.81
C ASP A 100 3.79 0.80 14.74
N TRP A 101 3.60 -0.43 15.19
CA TRP A 101 3.22 -1.56 14.37
C TRP A 101 2.46 -2.56 15.24
N LYS A 102 1.21 -2.83 14.90
CA LYS A 102 0.35 -3.71 15.70
C LYS A 102 -0.55 -4.57 14.83
N LEU A 103 -0.53 -5.87 15.07
CA LEU A 103 -1.52 -6.80 14.52
C LEU A 103 -2.87 -6.56 15.19
N LEU A 104 -3.91 -6.29 14.40
CA LEU A 104 -5.27 -5.99 14.87
C LEU A 104 -6.21 -7.20 14.83
N THR A 105 -5.89 -8.20 14.03
CA THR A 105 -6.64 -9.47 13.94
C THR A 105 -5.99 -10.54 14.83
N PRO A 106 -6.75 -11.54 15.33
CA PRO A 106 -6.15 -12.69 16.00
C PRO A 106 -5.15 -13.42 15.11
N GLU A 107 -4.05 -13.94 15.68
CA GLU A 107 -3.02 -14.70 14.91
C GLU A 107 -3.58 -15.96 14.24
N SER A 108 -4.61 -16.56 14.84
CA SER A 108 -5.30 -17.74 14.31
C SER A 108 -6.28 -17.42 13.18
N TYR A 109 -6.47 -16.15 12.85
CA TYR A 109 -7.45 -15.73 11.84
C TYR A 109 -6.87 -15.78 10.43
N ASP A 110 -7.71 -16.08 9.44
CA ASP A 110 -7.27 -16.29 8.05
C ASP A 110 -6.79 -14.99 7.37
N ARG A 111 -7.27 -13.84 7.85
CA ARG A 111 -6.83 -12.52 7.37
C ARG A 111 -6.00 -11.81 8.41
N THR A 112 -4.95 -11.13 7.96
CA THR A 112 -4.08 -10.34 8.83
C THR A 112 -4.23 -8.86 8.52
N CYS A 113 -4.64 -8.08 9.52
CA CYS A 113 -4.78 -6.63 9.41
C CYS A 113 -3.91 -5.93 10.45
N PHE A 114 -3.24 -4.86 10.04
CA PHE A 114 -2.23 -4.18 10.83
C PHE A 114 -2.56 -2.69 10.97
N HIS A 115 -2.30 -2.17 12.16
CA HIS A 115 -2.07 -0.76 12.41
C HIS A 115 -0.59 -0.47 12.15
N ILE A 116 -0.32 0.60 11.40
CA ILE A 116 1.04 1.09 11.15
C ILE A 116 1.04 2.59 11.40
N GLU A 117 1.98 3.06 12.20
CA GLU A 117 2.20 4.49 12.43
C GLU A 117 3.56 4.89 11.89
N VAL A 118 3.62 6.03 11.20
CA VAL A 118 4.86 6.68 10.79
C VAL A 118 4.97 8.07 11.39
N ASP A 119 6.19 8.43 11.77
CA ASP A 119 6.58 9.77 12.20
C ASP A 119 6.80 10.66 10.99
N VAL A 120 6.07 11.78 10.99
CA VAL A 120 6.13 12.84 9.98
C VAL A 120 6.50 14.19 10.58
N ALA A 121 6.83 14.24 11.89
CA ALA A 121 7.18 15.48 12.56
C ALA A 121 8.47 16.07 11.98
N GLY A 122 8.44 17.37 11.65
CA GLY A 122 9.55 18.10 11.05
C GLY A 122 9.84 17.71 9.59
N THR A 123 9.03 16.85 8.97
CA THR A 123 9.14 16.52 7.54
C THR A 123 8.17 17.39 6.72
N GLY A 124 8.34 17.46 5.39
CA GLY A 124 7.41 18.19 4.53
C GLY A 124 6.02 17.57 4.46
N LEU A 125 5.84 16.36 5.02
CA LEU A 125 4.55 15.67 5.14
C LEU A 125 3.74 16.10 6.35
N GLU A 126 4.31 16.75 7.37
CA GLU A 126 3.67 17.01 8.67
C GLU A 126 2.27 17.64 8.54
N HIS A 127 2.11 18.59 7.61
CA HIS A 127 0.86 19.30 7.37
C HIS A 127 0.05 18.77 6.17
N LEU A 128 0.48 17.66 5.57
CA LEU A 128 -0.10 17.09 4.35
C LEU A 128 -0.74 15.71 4.57
N VAL A 129 -0.75 15.20 5.80
CA VAL A 129 -1.19 13.83 6.13
C VAL A 129 -2.41 13.77 7.06
N ASN A 130 -3.35 14.71 6.91
CA ASN A 130 -4.62 14.64 7.63
C ASN A 130 -5.67 13.82 6.85
N GLY A 131 -5.96 12.60 7.32
CA GLY A 131 -6.91 11.70 6.67
C GLY A 131 -8.34 12.24 6.58
N SER A 132 -8.75 13.16 7.46
CA SER A 132 -10.08 13.77 7.37
C SER A 132 -10.19 14.88 6.31
N GLN A 133 -9.05 15.37 5.80
CA GLN A 133 -8.99 16.50 4.86
C GLN A 133 -8.72 16.04 3.42
N GLY A 134 -9.16 14.83 3.04
CA GLY A 134 -8.97 14.32 1.67
C GLY A 134 -7.50 14.04 1.35
N LYS A 135 -6.76 13.50 2.33
CA LYS A 135 -5.35 13.09 2.15
C LYS A 135 -5.19 11.59 2.29
N ALA A 136 -4.30 11.04 1.49
CA ALA A 136 -3.87 9.65 1.54
C ALA A 136 -2.33 9.59 1.50
N LEU A 137 -1.78 8.46 1.96
CA LEU A 137 -0.34 8.24 1.96
C LEU A 137 0.02 7.28 0.82
N SER A 138 0.85 7.75 -0.10
CA SER A 138 1.48 6.93 -1.12
C SER A 138 2.75 6.32 -0.54
N VAL A 139 2.81 5.01 -0.42
CA VAL A 139 3.99 4.28 0.07
C VAL A 139 4.70 3.60 -1.10
N TYR A 140 6.03 3.69 -1.11
CA TYR A 140 6.89 3.00 -2.07
C TYR A 140 7.54 1.80 -1.42
N ALA A 141 7.04 0.62 -1.79
CA ALA A 141 7.60 -0.64 -1.33
C ALA A 141 8.92 -0.96 -2.05
N THR A 142 9.67 -1.88 -1.44
CA THR A 142 10.85 -2.49 -2.05
C THR A 142 10.62 -3.97 -2.22
N ASN A 143 11.28 -4.56 -3.23
CA ASN A 143 11.33 -6.00 -3.36
C ASN A 143 11.99 -6.65 -2.14
N ASP A 144 11.67 -7.92 -1.95
CA ASP A 144 12.29 -8.76 -0.93
C ASP A 144 13.79 -8.92 -1.23
N ALA A 145 14.62 -8.52 -0.27
CA ALA A 145 16.07 -8.50 -0.41
C ALA A 145 16.65 -9.90 -0.68
N GLU A 146 16.12 -10.95 -0.04
CA GLU A 146 16.61 -12.31 -0.21
C GLU A 146 16.28 -12.85 -1.60
N LYS A 147 15.08 -12.53 -2.10
CA LYS A 147 14.69 -12.90 -3.47
C LYS A 147 15.50 -12.15 -4.52
N VAL A 148 15.81 -10.87 -4.29
CA VAL A 148 16.69 -10.09 -5.17
C VAL A 148 18.10 -10.68 -5.16
N ASP A 149 18.68 -10.96 -4.00
CA ASP A 149 20.01 -11.58 -3.89
C ASP A 149 20.06 -12.92 -4.65
N ALA A 150 19.04 -13.77 -4.49
CA ALA A 150 18.93 -15.04 -5.21
C ALA A 150 18.83 -14.86 -6.73
N PHE A 151 18.09 -13.84 -7.20
CA PHE A 151 17.99 -13.51 -8.62
C PHE A 151 19.34 -13.04 -9.18
N LEU A 152 20.01 -12.10 -8.50
CA LEU A 152 21.31 -11.57 -8.91
C LEU A 152 22.38 -12.67 -8.99
N GLN A 153 22.40 -13.58 -8.02
CA GLN A 153 23.31 -14.73 -8.03
C GLN A 153 23.07 -15.65 -9.24
N LYS A 154 21.81 -15.99 -9.53
CA LYS A 154 21.47 -16.86 -10.67
C LYS A 154 21.80 -16.21 -12.03
N MET A 155 21.65 -14.90 -12.12
CA MET A 155 22.00 -14.13 -13.32
C MET A 155 23.49 -13.76 -13.39
N ASN A 156 24.29 -14.13 -12.38
CA ASN A 156 25.71 -13.79 -12.26
C ASN A 156 25.97 -12.27 -12.39
N LEU A 157 25.14 -11.46 -11.72
CA LEU A 157 25.26 -10.01 -11.68
C LEU A 157 25.95 -9.56 -10.38
N ASP A 158 26.89 -8.62 -10.46
CA ASP A 158 27.53 -8.04 -9.27
C ASP A 158 26.58 -7.03 -8.60
N PRO A 159 26.11 -7.27 -7.36
CA PRO A 159 25.22 -6.35 -6.66
C PRO A 159 25.82 -4.96 -6.41
N ASN A 160 27.16 -4.84 -6.38
CA ASN A 160 27.87 -3.58 -6.12
C ASN A 160 28.26 -2.83 -7.40
N GLU A 161 28.05 -3.43 -8.57
CA GLU A 161 28.29 -2.75 -9.84
C GLU A 161 27.45 -1.46 -9.91
N ILE A 162 28.07 -0.40 -10.40
CA ILE A 162 27.41 0.89 -10.57
C ILE A 162 26.82 0.96 -11.97
N VAL A 163 25.53 1.22 -12.02
CA VAL A 163 24.79 1.39 -13.26
C VAL A 163 24.28 2.82 -13.37
N SER A 164 24.42 3.37 -14.57
CA SER A 164 23.77 4.61 -14.98
C SER A 164 22.46 4.29 -15.71
N VAL A 165 21.36 4.81 -15.20
CA VAL A 165 20.04 4.66 -15.81
C VAL A 165 19.52 6.03 -16.21
N GLU A 166 19.25 6.18 -17.50
CA GLU A 166 18.58 7.36 -18.05
C GLU A 166 17.07 7.25 -17.80
N GLU A 167 16.42 8.36 -17.47
CA GLU A 167 14.95 8.48 -17.46
C GLU A 167 14.19 7.51 -16.53
N ILE A 168 14.83 6.98 -15.48
CA ILE A 168 14.12 6.18 -14.45
C ILE A 168 13.05 7.00 -13.70
N ALA A 169 13.16 8.34 -13.75
CA ALA A 169 12.28 9.29 -13.12
C ALA A 169 11.34 9.97 -14.14
N PRO A 170 10.01 9.95 -13.93
CA PRO A 170 9.07 10.66 -14.80
C PRO A 170 9.28 12.18 -14.74
N GLY A 171 9.25 12.86 -15.88
CA GLY A 171 9.12 14.32 -15.96
C GLY A 171 10.43 15.12 -15.87
N ASP A 172 11.59 14.46 -15.86
CA ASP A 172 12.91 15.12 -15.85
C ASP A 172 13.78 14.61 -17.02
N GLU A 173 13.43 15.02 -18.25
CA GLU A 173 14.23 14.75 -19.45
C GLU A 173 15.72 15.10 -19.24
N GLY A 174 16.61 14.20 -19.67
CA GLY A 174 18.06 14.37 -19.50
C GLY A 174 18.61 14.10 -18.09
N THR A 175 17.85 13.43 -17.22
CA THR A 175 18.34 13.01 -15.89
C THR A 175 18.93 11.61 -15.92
N VAL A 176 20.11 11.48 -15.32
CA VAL A 176 20.77 10.18 -15.10
C VAL A 176 20.80 9.88 -13.62
N VAL A 177 20.38 8.67 -13.30
CA VAL A 177 20.46 8.11 -11.96
C VAL A 177 21.61 7.12 -11.91
N LEU A 178 22.53 7.38 -10.99
CA LEU A 178 23.62 6.48 -10.65
C LEU A 178 23.25 5.72 -9.38
N THR A 179 23.18 4.41 -9.52
CA THR A 179 22.78 3.51 -8.44
C THR A 179 23.57 2.20 -8.54
N THR A 180 23.51 1.38 -7.50
CA THR A 180 24.04 0.02 -7.58
C THR A 180 23.01 -0.90 -8.23
N VAL A 181 23.47 -1.99 -8.85
CA VAL A 181 22.60 -3.06 -9.35
C VAL A 181 21.65 -3.56 -8.28
N TYR A 182 22.15 -3.80 -7.06
CA TYR A 182 21.30 -4.20 -5.94
C TYR A 182 20.15 -3.23 -5.69
N LYS A 183 20.42 -1.92 -5.65
CA LYS A 183 19.38 -0.90 -5.45
C LYS A 183 18.42 -0.83 -6.63
N LEU A 184 18.92 -0.97 -7.87
CA LEU A 184 18.09 -1.01 -9.08
C LEU A 184 16.98 -2.07 -8.96
N PHE A 185 17.35 -3.29 -8.63
CA PHE A 185 16.41 -4.41 -8.50
C PHE A 185 15.62 -4.42 -7.18
N THR A 186 16.14 -3.81 -6.11
CA THR A 186 15.43 -3.77 -4.82
C THR A 186 14.38 -2.66 -4.76
N GLN A 187 14.69 -1.47 -5.27
CA GLN A 187 13.88 -0.27 -5.02
C GLN A 187 13.11 0.22 -6.25
N TYR A 188 13.67 0.05 -7.45
CA TYR A 188 13.14 0.72 -8.64
C TYR A 188 12.36 -0.20 -9.55
N LEU A 189 12.85 -1.41 -9.83
CA LEU A 189 12.24 -2.30 -10.81
C LEU A 189 11.27 -3.28 -10.17
N ASP A 190 10.08 -3.43 -10.75
CA ASP A 190 9.08 -4.41 -10.33
C ASP A 190 9.48 -5.80 -10.87
N LEU A 191 10.40 -6.45 -10.16
CA LEU A 191 10.99 -7.72 -10.54
C LEU A 191 10.05 -8.91 -10.33
N PHE A 192 9.20 -8.85 -9.30
CA PHE A 192 8.28 -9.92 -8.92
C PHE A 192 6.83 -9.65 -9.35
N GLY A 193 6.62 -8.64 -10.19
CA GLY A 193 5.34 -8.30 -10.78
C GLY A 193 4.92 -9.24 -11.91
N LYS A 194 3.74 -8.96 -12.47
CA LYS A 194 3.11 -9.76 -13.52
C LYS A 194 3.59 -9.34 -14.92
N PRO A 195 4.27 -10.21 -15.68
CA PRO A 195 4.77 -9.89 -17.02
C PRO A 195 3.68 -9.84 -18.08
N SER A 196 3.90 -8.99 -19.09
CA SER A 196 3.08 -8.88 -20.29
C SER A 196 3.67 -9.67 -21.46
N ARG A 197 2.89 -9.89 -22.52
CA ARG A 197 3.44 -10.46 -23.77
C ARG A 197 4.44 -9.52 -24.44
N GLU A 198 4.28 -8.21 -24.25
CA GLU A 198 5.21 -7.22 -24.79
C GLU A 198 6.59 -7.37 -24.14
N PHE A 199 6.66 -7.64 -22.84
CA PHE A 199 7.91 -7.94 -22.15
C PHE A 199 8.65 -9.12 -22.79
N LEU A 200 7.96 -10.22 -23.10
CA LEU A 200 8.56 -11.38 -23.77
C LEU A 200 9.14 -11.04 -25.15
N LYS A 201 8.45 -10.19 -25.93
CA LYS A 201 8.98 -9.69 -27.20
C LYS A 201 10.28 -8.91 -27.02
N LYS A 202 10.39 -8.14 -25.93
CA LYS A 202 11.60 -7.39 -25.59
C LYS A 202 12.75 -8.28 -25.10
N LEU A 203 12.47 -9.49 -24.59
CA LEU A 203 13.50 -10.46 -24.21
C LEU A 203 14.16 -11.16 -25.41
N PHE A 204 13.41 -11.36 -26.50
CA PHE A 204 13.85 -12.12 -27.67
C PHE A 204 15.25 -11.75 -28.22
N PRO A 205 15.64 -10.46 -28.33
CA PRO A 205 16.96 -10.08 -28.84
C PRO A 205 18.14 -10.53 -27.95
N PHE A 206 17.89 -10.82 -26.67
CA PHE A 206 18.92 -11.16 -25.70
C PHE A 206 19.14 -12.66 -25.55
N ALA A 207 18.26 -13.50 -26.10
CA ALA A 207 18.48 -14.94 -26.10
C ALA A 207 19.60 -15.30 -27.08
N GLU A 208 20.48 -16.22 -26.71
CA GLU A 208 21.53 -16.74 -27.61
C GLU A 208 21.12 -18.08 -28.23
N ASP A 209 20.42 -18.93 -27.46
CA ASP A 209 19.98 -20.25 -27.91
C ASP A 209 18.77 -20.16 -28.85
N VAL A 210 18.81 -20.96 -29.93
CA VAL A 210 17.76 -20.94 -30.96
C VAL A 210 16.45 -21.55 -30.45
N LEU A 211 16.52 -22.58 -29.61
CA LEU A 211 15.31 -23.21 -29.05
C LEU A 211 14.64 -22.28 -28.06
N GLU A 212 15.42 -21.59 -27.21
CA GLU A 212 14.89 -20.56 -26.30
C GLU A 212 14.28 -19.38 -27.06
N LYS A 213 14.90 -18.92 -28.16
CA LYS A 213 14.30 -17.91 -29.04
C LYS A 213 12.94 -18.33 -29.57
N VAL A 214 12.85 -19.57 -30.07
CA VAL A 214 11.59 -20.12 -30.56
C VAL A 214 10.57 -20.19 -29.43
N ALA A 215 10.94 -20.69 -28.25
CA ALA A 215 10.05 -20.78 -27.09
C ALA A 215 9.52 -19.41 -26.65
N ILE A 216 10.39 -18.40 -26.55
CA ILE A 216 10.01 -17.01 -26.25
C ILE A 216 9.05 -16.49 -27.32
N ALA A 217 9.37 -16.68 -28.60
CA ALA A 217 8.53 -16.23 -29.70
C ALA A 217 7.14 -16.91 -29.67
N GLU A 218 7.09 -18.21 -29.40
CA GLU A 218 5.82 -18.95 -29.32
C GLU A 218 4.91 -18.42 -28.21
N LEU A 219 5.47 -18.10 -27.04
CA LEU A 219 4.72 -17.53 -25.91
C LEU A 219 4.12 -16.14 -26.22
N THR A 220 4.60 -15.47 -27.26
CA THR A 220 4.03 -14.18 -27.71
C THR A 220 2.86 -14.33 -28.69
N LEU A 221 2.66 -15.52 -29.27
CA LEU A 221 1.64 -15.78 -30.28
C LEU A 221 0.25 -15.97 -29.65
N ASP A 222 -0.78 -15.47 -30.34
CA ASP A 222 -2.17 -15.59 -29.86
C ASP A 222 -2.65 -17.03 -29.72
N ARG A 223 -2.14 -17.94 -30.55
CA ARG A 223 -2.42 -19.38 -30.46
C ARG A 223 -1.96 -20.02 -29.13
N LYS A 224 -1.04 -19.39 -28.40
CA LYS A 224 -0.54 -19.83 -27.08
C LYS A 224 -1.19 -19.09 -25.92
N SER A 225 -2.36 -18.50 -26.14
CA SER A 225 -3.09 -17.75 -25.11
C SER A 225 -3.38 -18.57 -23.86
N GLU A 226 -3.73 -19.85 -24.00
CA GLU A 226 -4.01 -20.73 -22.87
C GLU A 226 -2.77 -20.96 -21.99
N GLU A 227 -1.61 -21.23 -22.61
CA GLU A 227 -0.35 -21.42 -21.89
C GLU A 227 0.07 -20.13 -21.15
N PHE A 228 -0.08 -18.98 -21.80
CA PHE A 228 0.20 -17.70 -21.18
C PHE A 228 -0.75 -17.41 -20.00
N LEU A 229 -2.04 -17.70 -20.14
CA LEU A 229 -3.02 -17.55 -19.07
C LEU A 229 -2.77 -18.53 -17.91
N ASP A 230 -2.33 -19.76 -18.21
CA ASP A 230 -1.92 -20.73 -17.20
C ASP A 230 -0.74 -20.21 -16.36
N ARG A 231 0.32 -19.72 -17.02
CA ARG A 231 1.48 -19.11 -16.34
C ARG A 231 1.06 -17.91 -15.48
N GLN A 232 0.13 -17.09 -15.95
CA GLN A 232 -0.43 -16.00 -15.14
C GLN A 232 -1.21 -16.53 -13.92
N ALA A 233 -2.02 -17.59 -14.08
CA ALA A 233 -2.75 -18.21 -12.98
C ALA A 233 -1.80 -18.83 -11.95
N ARG A 234 -0.65 -19.34 -12.39
CA ARG A 234 0.47 -19.82 -11.55
C ARG A 234 1.31 -18.68 -10.96
N ALA A 235 0.98 -17.42 -11.28
CA ALA A 235 1.64 -16.22 -10.82
C ALA A 235 3.16 -16.17 -11.15
N PHE A 236 3.50 -16.53 -12.39
CA PHE A 236 4.85 -16.32 -12.93
C PHE A 236 5.19 -14.83 -12.96
N THR A 237 6.40 -14.51 -12.52
CA THR A 237 6.94 -13.15 -12.40
C THR A 237 7.93 -12.82 -13.51
N PHE A 238 8.33 -11.55 -13.64
CA PHE A 238 9.40 -11.18 -14.58
C PHE A 238 10.70 -11.97 -14.30
N ALA A 239 11.07 -12.12 -13.02
CA ALA A 239 12.20 -12.95 -12.61
C ALA A 239 12.06 -14.40 -13.07
N ASP A 240 10.88 -15.01 -12.92
CA ASP A 240 10.68 -16.41 -13.32
C ASP A 240 10.90 -16.62 -14.82
N TYR A 241 10.36 -15.72 -15.66
CA TYR A 241 10.60 -15.79 -17.11
C TYR A 241 12.06 -15.58 -17.48
N ILE A 242 12.77 -14.65 -16.83
CA ILE A 242 14.19 -14.43 -17.12
C ILE A 242 15.03 -15.64 -16.71
N LEU A 243 14.72 -16.24 -15.55
CA LEU A 243 15.43 -17.42 -15.04
C LEU A 243 15.12 -18.71 -15.80
N GLU A 244 13.96 -18.78 -16.47
CA GLU A 244 13.56 -19.94 -17.29
C GLU A 244 14.39 -20.07 -18.58
N PHE A 245 15.00 -18.97 -19.06
CA PHE A 245 15.79 -18.93 -20.29
C PHE A 245 17.26 -18.57 -20.00
N PRO A 246 18.10 -19.56 -19.60
CA PRO A 246 19.51 -19.33 -19.24
C PRO A 246 20.38 -18.73 -20.35
N SER A 247 19.98 -18.82 -21.63
CA SER A 247 20.74 -18.21 -22.72
C SER A 247 20.58 -16.69 -22.80
N LEU A 248 19.69 -16.09 -22.01
CA LEU A 248 19.50 -14.64 -21.97
C LEU A 248 20.76 -13.92 -21.48
N LYS A 249 21.36 -13.12 -22.36
CA LYS A 249 22.47 -12.19 -22.06
C LYS A 249 21.97 -10.75 -22.05
N ILE A 250 21.37 -10.34 -20.94
CA ILE A 250 20.82 -9.00 -20.76
C ILE A 250 21.87 -8.11 -20.09
N PRO A 251 22.36 -7.03 -20.76
CA PRO A 251 23.20 -6.04 -20.10
C PRO A 251 22.44 -5.36 -18.95
N VAL A 252 23.13 -5.09 -17.83
CA VAL A 252 22.54 -4.50 -16.61
C VAL A 252 21.73 -3.22 -16.90
N SER A 253 22.25 -2.34 -17.77
CA SER A 253 21.58 -1.08 -18.14
C SER A 253 20.24 -1.29 -18.84
N LYS A 254 20.02 -2.44 -19.50
CA LYS A 254 18.79 -2.75 -20.24
C LYS A 254 17.63 -3.18 -19.36
N TYR A 255 17.86 -3.58 -18.11
CA TYR A 255 16.76 -3.98 -17.22
C TYR A 255 15.77 -2.86 -16.95
N ALA A 256 16.20 -1.60 -16.91
CA ALA A 256 15.31 -0.45 -16.72
C ALA A 256 14.36 -0.23 -17.91
N GLU A 257 14.75 -0.64 -19.12
CA GLU A 257 13.89 -0.58 -20.32
C GLU A 257 12.94 -1.78 -20.42
N LEU A 258 13.35 -2.92 -19.84
CA LEU A 258 12.62 -4.18 -19.88
C LEU A 258 11.56 -4.29 -18.80
N LEU A 259 11.89 -3.87 -17.57
CA LEU A 259 11.04 -4.04 -16.39
C LEU A 259 10.30 -2.75 -16.06
N PRO A 260 9.02 -2.83 -15.66
CA PRO A 260 8.31 -1.67 -15.16
C PRO A 260 8.91 -1.20 -13.82
N THR A 261 8.72 0.09 -13.49
CA THR A 261 9.11 0.60 -12.18
C THR A 261 8.10 0.24 -11.09
N VAL A 262 8.59 0.09 -9.84
CA VAL A 262 7.75 -0.13 -8.66
C VAL A 262 6.90 1.11 -8.42
N LYS A 263 5.61 0.97 -8.68
CA LYS A 263 4.62 2.03 -8.46
C LYS A 263 4.33 2.23 -6.97
N GLN A 264 3.93 3.45 -6.61
CA GLN A 264 3.37 3.71 -5.28
C GLN A 264 2.10 2.90 -5.03
N ARG A 265 1.86 2.57 -3.76
CA ARG A 265 0.56 2.13 -3.30
C ARG A 265 -0.06 3.20 -2.40
N VAL A 266 -1.25 3.63 -2.75
CA VAL A 266 -2.01 4.63 -2.00
C VAL A 266 -2.81 3.95 -0.89
N TYR A 267 -2.71 4.47 0.33
CA TYR A 267 -3.47 4.06 1.49
C TYR A 267 -4.25 5.24 2.06
N SER A 268 -5.54 5.06 2.32
CA SER A 268 -6.32 6.04 3.07
C SER A 268 -5.73 6.18 4.48
N ILE A 269 -5.43 7.41 4.88
CA ILE A 269 -4.89 7.70 6.21
C ILE A 269 -5.99 7.49 7.25
N CYS A 270 -5.67 6.79 8.33
CA CYS A 270 -6.64 6.45 9.38
C CYS A 270 -6.52 7.30 10.64
N SER A 271 -5.78 8.40 10.58
CA SER A 271 -5.64 9.40 11.64
C SER A 271 -5.97 10.82 11.17
N SER A 272 -6.39 11.67 12.11
CA SER A 272 -6.35 13.14 11.96
C SER A 272 -5.02 13.68 12.48
N SER A 273 -4.36 14.57 11.74
CA SER A 273 -3.14 15.24 12.21
C SER A 273 -3.40 16.23 13.36
N ASP A 274 -4.63 16.73 13.49
CA ASP A 274 -5.01 17.63 14.58
C ASP A 274 -5.21 16.85 15.89
N TYR A 275 -5.60 15.58 15.77
CA TYR A 275 -5.76 14.66 16.89
C TYR A 275 -4.46 13.91 17.23
N HIS A 276 -3.64 13.59 16.22
CA HIS A 276 -2.31 13.00 16.37
C HIS A 276 -1.23 13.84 15.66
N PRO A 277 -0.80 14.98 16.24
CA PRO A 277 0.25 15.81 15.64
C PRO A 277 1.55 15.04 15.40
N GLY A 278 2.17 15.26 14.24
CA GLY A 278 3.43 14.62 13.85
C GLY A 278 3.32 13.14 13.49
N LYS A 279 2.12 12.55 13.45
CA LYS A 279 1.91 11.12 13.19
C LYS A 279 0.96 10.90 12.03
N CYS A 280 1.27 9.89 11.22
CA CYS A 280 0.39 9.39 10.17
C CYS A 280 0.15 7.90 10.36
N GLN A 281 -1.11 7.50 10.50
CA GLN A 281 -1.49 6.12 10.78
C GLN A 281 -2.20 5.49 9.58
N LEU A 282 -1.94 4.21 9.34
CA LEU A 282 -2.51 3.40 8.26
C LEU A 282 -3.19 2.16 8.84
N LEU A 283 -4.25 1.72 8.17
CA LEU A 283 -4.92 0.44 8.40
C LEU A 283 -4.71 -0.46 7.18
N VAL A 284 -3.88 -1.49 7.34
CA VAL A 284 -3.36 -2.29 6.21
C VAL A 284 -3.73 -3.75 6.38
N VAL A 285 -4.54 -4.27 5.47
CA VAL A 285 -4.70 -5.72 5.31
C VAL A 285 -3.55 -6.27 4.48
N ARG A 286 -2.94 -7.38 4.92
CA ARG A 286 -1.96 -8.09 4.11
C ARG A 286 -2.71 -8.76 2.97
N GLU A 287 -2.28 -8.47 1.74
CA GLU A 287 -2.86 -9.10 0.56
C GLU A 287 -2.13 -10.41 0.31
N ASP A 288 -2.87 -11.50 0.25
CA ASP A 288 -2.38 -12.82 -0.12
C ASP A 288 -3.40 -13.58 -0.97
N TRP A 289 -2.91 -14.44 -1.86
CA TRP A 289 -3.75 -15.28 -2.70
C TRP A 289 -3.06 -16.62 -3.00
N GLN A 290 -3.87 -17.63 -3.29
CA GLN A 290 -3.39 -18.93 -3.75
C GLN A 290 -3.19 -18.90 -5.26
N ALA A 291 -1.96 -19.08 -5.73
CA ALA A 291 -1.67 -19.28 -7.13
C ALA A 291 -2.05 -20.70 -7.56
N LYS A 292 -2.33 -20.88 -8.86
CA LYS A 292 -2.46 -22.22 -9.44
C LYS A 292 -1.15 -22.98 -9.21
N GLY A 293 -1.23 -24.14 -8.58
CA GLY A 293 -0.05 -24.90 -8.12
C GLY A 293 0.14 -24.93 -6.61
N GLY A 294 -0.62 -24.14 -5.84
CA GLY A 294 -0.67 -24.22 -4.38
C GLY A 294 0.24 -23.25 -3.62
N ASP A 295 1.06 -22.47 -4.34
CA ASP A 295 1.88 -21.44 -3.72
C ASP A 295 1.03 -20.26 -3.24
N THR A 296 1.26 -19.83 -2.00
CA THR A 296 0.72 -18.56 -1.50
C THR A 296 1.59 -17.41 -1.98
N LYS A 297 0.98 -16.43 -2.64
CA LYS A 297 1.63 -15.22 -3.11
C LYS A 297 1.14 -14.03 -2.29
N PHE A 298 1.94 -12.98 -2.23
CA PHE A 298 1.69 -11.80 -1.41
C PHE A 298 1.78 -10.52 -2.23
N GLY A 299 0.95 -9.54 -1.90
CA GLY A 299 1.04 -8.21 -2.49
C GLY A 299 2.32 -7.49 -2.04
N LEU A 300 3.04 -6.87 -2.98
CA LEU A 300 4.34 -6.25 -2.69
C LEU A 300 4.27 -5.21 -1.54
N CYS A 301 3.39 -4.21 -1.66
CA CYS A 301 3.37 -3.12 -0.68
C CYS A 301 2.73 -3.50 0.66
N SER A 302 1.65 -4.29 0.65
CA SER A 302 1.04 -4.74 1.89
C SER A 302 1.97 -5.68 2.65
N SER A 303 2.64 -6.64 1.98
CA SER A 303 3.64 -7.48 2.65
C SER A 303 4.82 -6.66 3.17
N TYR A 304 5.40 -5.78 2.35
CA TYR A 304 6.46 -4.85 2.74
C TYR A 304 6.13 -4.12 4.04
N LEU A 305 4.98 -3.46 4.10
CA LEU A 305 4.51 -2.73 5.28
C LEU A 305 4.33 -3.64 6.52
N THR A 306 3.86 -4.87 6.35
CA THR A 306 3.69 -5.81 7.47
C THR A 306 5.01 -6.41 7.98
N PHE A 307 6.06 -6.40 7.16
CA PHE A 307 7.40 -6.82 7.59
C PHE A 307 8.22 -5.69 8.20
N LEU A 308 7.82 -4.42 8.01
CA LEU A 308 8.44 -3.31 8.71
C LEU A 308 8.30 -3.48 10.23
N ARG A 309 9.28 -2.93 10.94
CA ARG A 309 9.32 -2.90 12.41
C ARG A 309 9.55 -1.46 12.87
N PRO A 310 9.09 -1.09 14.07
CA PRO A 310 9.41 0.20 14.65
C PRO A 310 10.91 0.50 14.57
N GLY A 311 11.26 1.73 14.17
CA GLY A 311 12.64 2.16 13.93
C GLY A 311 13.10 2.05 12.48
N THR A 312 12.42 1.25 11.64
CA THR A 312 12.69 1.18 10.19
C THR A 312 12.16 2.42 9.45
N VAL A 313 12.68 2.67 8.25
CA VAL A 313 12.30 3.81 7.41
C VAL A 313 11.72 3.33 6.08
N CYS A 314 10.69 4.02 5.61
CA CYS A 314 10.11 3.81 4.29
C CYS A 314 9.99 5.13 3.54
N VAL A 315 9.85 5.06 2.21
CA VAL A 315 9.62 6.24 1.39
C VAL A 315 8.13 6.42 1.20
N ALA A 316 7.63 7.62 1.51
CA ALA A 316 6.23 7.97 1.36
C ALA A 316 6.07 9.39 0.81
N HIS A 317 4.91 9.67 0.22
CA HIS A 317 4.49 11.04 -0.06
C HIS A 317 2.99 11.20 0.18
N ALA A 318 2.55 12.44 0.45
CA ALA A 318 1.14 12.75 0.60
C ALA A 318 0.46 12.94 -0.76
N THR A 319 -0.62 12.19 -0.99
CA THR A 319 -1.48 12.35 -2.17
C THR A 319 -2.90 12.75 -1.76
N HIS A 320 -3.74 13.03 -2.74
CA HIS A 320 -5.15 13.35 -2.52
C HIS A 320 -6.02 12.09 -2.43
N SER A 321 -7.01 12.16 -1.56
CA SER A 321 -8.15 11.24 -1.47
C SER A 321 -9.43 12.04 -1.64
N VAL A 322 -10.49 11.38 -2.11
CA VAL A 322 -11.83 11.95 -2.20
C VAL A 322 -12.56 11.96 -0.84
N MET A 323 -12.03 11.24 0.16
CA MET A 323 -12.60 11.15 1.51
C MET A 323 -12.25 12.38 2.33
N GLN A 324 -13.06 13.42 2.18
CA GLN A 324 -12.94 14.67 2.92
C GLN A 324 -14.20 14.91 3.75
N ILE A 325 -14.02 15.19 5.04
CA ILE A 325 -15.12 15.52 5.95
C ILE A 325 -15.69 16.91 5.59
N PRO A 326 -17.01 17.15 5.73
CA PRO A 326 -17.60 18.45 5.43
C PRO A 326 -17.04 19.57 6.32
N GLU A 327 -16.79 20.73 5.71
CA GLU A 327 -16.37 21.95 6.40
C GLU A 327 -17.41 22.41 7.44
N ASP A 328 -18.71 22.28 7.12
CA ASP A 328 -19.78 22.48 8.09
C ASP A 328 -19.72 21.38 9.15
N LYS A 329 -19.18 21.74 10.32
CA LYS A 329 -19.01 20.82 11.45
C LYS A 329 -20.32 20.28 11.99
N SER A 330 -21.43 21.00 11.77
CA SER A 330 -22.77 20.64 12.24
C SER A 330 -23.52 19.68 11.29
N ALA A 331 -23.01 19.48 10.07
CA ALA A 331 -23.62 18.60 9.09
C ALA A 331 -23.64 17.13 9.58
N PRO A 332 -24.78 16.42 9.49
CA PRO A 332 -24.83 14.98 9.74
C PRO A 332 -23.94 14.19 8.78
N VAL A 333 -23.22 13.20 9.28
CA VAL A 333 -22.30 12.39 8.45
C VAL A 333 -22.62 10.90 8.61
N TYR A 334 -22.93 10.25 7.48
CA TYR A 334 -23.12 8.80 7.38
C TYR A 334 -21.89 8.19 6.72
N MET A 335 -21.35 7.13 7.31
CA MET A 335 -20.10 6.49 6.89
C MET A 335 -20.32 4.99 6.77
N ALA A 336 -20.09 4.40 5.60
CA ALA A 336 -20.14 2.96 5.39
C ALA A 336 -18.74 2.42 5.15
N GLY A 337 -18.14 1.79 6.16
CA GLY A 337 -16.76 1.31 6.15
C GLY A 337 -16.67 -0.21 6.13
N LEU A 338 -16.09 -0.77 5.07
CA LEU A 338 -16.02 -2.22 4.86
C LEU A 338 -14.60 -2.72 5.10
N GLY A 339 -14.39 -3.47 6.18
CA GLY A 339 -13.06 -3.93 6.58
C GLY A 339 -12.07 -2.76 6.72
N THR A 340 -11.02 -2.74 5.90
CA THR A 340 -10.03 -1.64 5.88
C THR A 340 -10.61 -0.30 5.40
N GLY A 341 -11.80 -0.30 4.80
CA GLY A 341 -12.57 0.92 4.52
C GLY A 341 -12.96 1.72 5.77
N LEU A 342 -12.70 1.20 6.98
CA LEU A 342 -12.79 1.95 8.22
C LEU A 342 -11.76 3.10 8.32
N ALA A 343 -10.65 3.01 7.58
CA ALA A 343 -9.52 3.93 7.67
C ALA A 343 -9.92 5.43 7.67
N PRO A 344 -10.52 5.99 6.60
CA PRO A 344 -10.87 7.40 6.58
C PRO A 344 -11.89 7.79 7.68
N PHE A 345 -12.77 6.87 8.07
CA PHE A 345 -13.81 7.15 9.07
C PHE A 345 -13.27 7.22 10.49
N ARG A 346 -12.19 6.49 10.79
CA ARG A 346 -11.45 6.69 12.03
C ARG A 346 -10.88 8.12 12.08
N ALA A 347 -10.25 8.58 10.99
CA ALA A 347 -9.74 9.96 10.89
C ALA A 347 -10.86 11.01 11.02
N PHE A 348 -12.03 10.77 10.41
CA PHE A 348 -13.19 11.68 10.51
C PHE A 348 -13.68 11.82 11.95
N ILE A 349 -13.78 10.71 12.67
CA ILE A 349 -14.25 10.71 14.06
C ILE A 349 -13.23 11.38 14.96
N GLU A 350 -11.93 11.09 14.79
CA GLU A 350 -10.85 11.78 15.49
C GLU A 350 -10.86 13.30 15.24
N GLN A 351 -11.09 13.74 13.99
CA GLN A 351 -11.21 15.15 13.66
C GLN A 351 -12.41 15.79 14.39
N ARG A 352 -13.59 15.17 14.36
CA ARG A 352 -14.76 15.68 15.09
C ARG A 352 -14.56 15.65 16.60
N LYS A 353 -13.82 14.67 17.13
CA LYS A 353 -13.43 14.64 18.54
C LYS A 353 -12.58 15.86 18.87
N HIS A 354 -11.52 16.11 18.09
CA HIS A 354 -10.66 17.28 18.27
C HIS A 354 -11.48 18.57 18.23
N GLU A 355 -12.29 18.77 17.20
CA GLU A 355 -13.13 19.96 17.05
C GLU A 355 -14.12 20.15 18.22
N LYS A 356 -14.74 19.08 18.70
CA LYS A 356 -15.62 19.11 19.88
C LYS A 356 -14.83 19.53 21.13
N THR A 357 -13.60 19.07 21.29
CA THR A 357 -12.74 19.51 22.42
C THR A 357 -12.33 20.98 22.32
N GLN A 358 -12.26 21.54 21.11
CA GLN A 358 -12.07 22.98 20.86
C GLN A 358 -13.36 23.80 21.02
N GLY A 359 -14.46 23.18 21.48
CA GLY A 359 -15.75 23.86 21.71
C GLY A 359 -16.62 24.02 20.46
N ALA A 360 -16.25 23.43 19.32
CA ALA A 360 -17.10 23.46 18.14
C ALA A 360 -18.35 22.59 18.33
N ARG A 361 -19.49 23.06 17.81
CA ARG A 361 -20.69 22.23 17.69
C ARG A 361 -20.52 21.24 16.54
N VAL A 362 -20.42 19.96 16.88
CA VAL A 362 -20.31 18.87 15.90
C VAL A 362 -21.67 18.21 15.66
N GLY A 363 -21.94 17.89 14.40
CA GLY A 363 -23.13 17.17 13.96
C GLY A 363 -23.06 15.68 14.30
N PRO A 364 -24.20 14.97 14.23
CA PRO A 364 -24.22 13.53 14.49
C PRO A 364 -23.45 12.77 13.41
N MET A 365 -22.72 11.73 13.84
CA MET A 365 -22.06 10.79 12.95
C MET A 365 -22.63 9.39 13.14
N THR A 366 -22.87 8.67 12.04
CA THR A 366 -23.29 7.27 12.07
C THR A 366 -22.35 6.44 11.21
N LEU A 367 -21.76 5.41 11.80
CA LEU A 367 -20.86 4.47 11.13
C LEU A 367 -21.56 3.13 10.89
N PHE A 368 -21.70 2.72 9.64
CA PHE A 368 -22.09 1.39 9.21
C PHE A 368 -20.83 0.57 8.92
N PHE A 369 -20.31 -0.14 9.92
CA PHE A 369 -19.12 -0.97 9.76
C PHE A 369 -19.49 -2.39 9.29
N GLY A 370 -18.77 -2.93 8.30
CA GLY A 370 -18.95 -4.29 7.80
C GLY A 370 -17.72 -5.16 7.99
N GLY A 371 -17.89 -6.29 8.69
CA GLY A 371 -16.85 -7.30 8.92
C GLY A 371 -17.37 -8.73 8.83
N ARG A 372 -16.46 -9.72 8.88
CA ARG A 372 -16.81 -11.15 8.97
C ARG A 372 -17.28 -11.52 10.36
N HIS A 373 -16.44 -11.27 11.35
CA HIS A 373 -16.67 -11.63 12.75
C HIS A 373 -16.28 -10.50 13.68
N ALA A 374 -17.11 -10.22 14.70
CA ALA A 374 -16.82 -9.18 15.69
C ALA A 374 -15.50 -9.45 16.44
N HIS A 375 -15.27 -10.71 16.84
CA HIS A 375 -14.09 -11.08 17.62
C HIS A 375 -12.76 -10.97 16.86
N ALA A 376 -12.82 -10.90 15.52
CA ALA A 376 -11.61 -10.92 14.68
C ALA A 376 -11.36 -9.61 13.93
N GLU A 377 -12.43 -8.95 13.46
CA GLU A 377 -12.31 -7.82 12.53
C GLU A 377 -12.88 -6.51 13.07
N TYR A 378 -13.31 -6.45 14.33
CA TYR A 378 -13.68 -5.18 14.94
C TYR A 378 -12.43 -4.37 15.29
N TYR A 379 -11.80 -3.82 14.25
CA TYR A 379 -10.60 -3.01 14.37
C TYR A 379 -10.85 -1.81 15.29
N TYR A 380 -9.91 -1.57 16.22
CA TYR A 380 -9.98 -0.48 17.18
C TYR A 380 -11.26 -0.49 18.05
N ARG A 381 -11.83 -1.67 18.32
CA ARG A 381 -13.07 -1.83 19.10
C ARG A 381 -13.17 -0.90 20.32
N ASP A 382 -12.18 -0.92 21.20
CA ASP A 382 -12.20 -0.14 22.45
C ASP A 382 -12.28 1.38 22.20
N GLU A 383 -11.65 1.85 21.13
CA GLU A 383 -11.68 3.26 20.72
C GLU A 383 -13.07 3.65 20.18
N PHE A 384 -13.67 2.82 19.33
CA PHE A 384 -15.01 3.08 18.79
C PHE A 384 -16.11 2.98 19.86
N GLU A 385 -16.02 2.00 20.77
CA GLU A 385 -16.95 1.89 21.91
C GLU A 385 -16.86 3.12 22.81
N LYS A 386 -15.65 3.66 23.01
CA LYS A 386 -15.45 4.92 23.74
C LYS A 386 -16.08 6.12 23.02
N PHE A 387 -15.86 6.26 21.71
CA PHE A 387 -16.47 7.35 20.95
C PHE A 387 -18.01 7.29 20.95
N GLU A 388 -18.57 6.08 20.93
CA GLU A 388 -20.02 5.89 21.06
C GLU A 388 -20.54 6.26 22.44
N ALA A 389 -19.86 5.85 23.51
CA ALA A 389 -20.21 6.22 24.88
C ALA A 389 -20.16 7.74 25.13
N GLU A 390 -19.28 8.46 24.42
CA GLU A 390 -19.19 9.93 24.46
C GLU A 390 -20.23 10.63 23.57
N GLY A 391 -21.09 9.87 22.88
CA GLY A 391 -22.11 10.37 21.96
C GLY A 391 -21.51 11.05 20.72
N LEU A 392 -20.28 10.68 20.32
CA LEU A 392 -19.61 11.26 19.16
C LEU A 392 -20.03 10.56 17.86
N VAL A 393 -20.24 9.24 17.91
CA VAL A 393 -20.64 8.42 16.76
C VAL A 393 -21.63 7.35 17.21
N LYS A 394 -22.56 6.98 16.33
CA LYS A 394 -23.40 5.78 16.48
C LYS A 394 -22.85 4.66 15.59
N CYS A 395 -22.51 3.51 16.18
CA CYS A 395 -21.90 2.38 15.48
C CYS A 395 -22.94 1.31 15.12
N CYS A 396 -23.29 1.22 13.84
CA CYS A 396 -24.19 0.24 13.26
C CYS A 396 -23.40 -0.90 12.60
N ASN A 397 -22.85 -1.81 13.41
CA ASN A 397 -21.97 -2.89 12.95
C ASN A 397 -22.75 -4.05 12.28
N ALA A 398 -22.22 -4.58 11.18
CA ALA A 398 -22.73 -5.72 10.43
C ALA A 398 -21.69 -6.85 10.35
N TRP A 399 -22.01 -7.99 10.98
CA TRP A 399 -21.16 -9.18 11.02
C TRP A 399 -21.72 -10.27 10.11
N SER A 400 -21.02 -10.56 9.02
CA SER A 400 -21.54 -11.48 7.99
C SER A 400 -21.42 -12.97 8.35
N ARG A 401 -20.73 -13.33 9.44
CA ARG A 401 -20.45 -14.73 9.78
C ARG A 401 -20.68 -15.10 11.26
N ASP A 402 -21.17 -14.18 12.09
CA ASP A 402 -21.46 -14.45 13.51
C ASP A 402 -22.81 -15.16 13.74
N GLN A 403 -23.65 -15.21 12.71
CA GLN A 403 -24.93 -15.90 12.73
C GLN A 403 -25.23 -16.58 11.39
N LYS A 404 -26.26 -17.47 11.37
CA LYS A 404 -26.64 -18.24 10.18
C LYS A 404 -27.06 -17.34 9.01
N GLN A 405 -27.78 -16.25 9.30
CA GLN A 405 -28.23 -15.29 8.29
C GLN A 405 -27.15 -14.25 8.01
N LYS A 406 -26.93 -13.91 6.74
CA LYS A 406 -25.94 -12.89 6.37
C LYS A 406 -26.45 -11.49 6.72
N VAL A 407 -25.74 -10.80 7.60
CA VAL A 407 -25.99 -9.38 7.91
C VAL A 407 -24.89 -8.54 7.26
N TYR A 408 -25.30 -7.62 6.40
CA TYR A 408 -24.43 -6.71 5.66
C TYR A 408 -24.80 -5.24 5.94
N VAL A 409 -23.93 -4.32 5.54
CA VAL A 409 -24.10 -2.88 5.82
C VAL A 409 -25.39 -2.31 5.25
N GLN A 410 -25.86 -2.77 4.10
CA GLN A 410 -27.13 -2.31 3.50
C GLN A 410 -28.33 -2.64 4.40
N HIS A 411 -28.29 -3.75 5.17
CA HIS A 411 -29.36 -4.05 6.12
C HIS A 411 -29.35 -3.04 7.27
N LYS A 412 -28.16 -2.69 7.78
CA LYS A 412 -27.99 -1.67 8.83
C LYS A 412 -28.35 -0.26 8.37
N ILE A 413 -28.07 0.07 7.11
CA ILE A 413 -28.50 1.32 6.49
C ILE A 413 -30.03 1.44 6.47
N MET A 414 -30.74 0.35 6.15
CA MET A 414 -32.20 0.33 6.16
C MET A 414 -32.80 0.50 7.57
N GLU A 415 -32.11 0.05 8.63
CA GLU A 415 -32.51 0.28 10.03
C GLU A 415 -32.50 1.79 10.38
N GLU A 416 -31.64 2.59 9.72
CA GLU A 416 -31.53 4.04 9.91
C GLU A 416 -32.30 4.87 8.85
N ALA A 417 -33.26 4.25 8.14
CA ALA A 417 -33.97 4.85 7.01
C ALA A 417 -34.58 6.23 7.32
N ASP A 418 -35.22 6.39 8.48
CA ASP A 418 -35.85 7.66 8.88
C ASP A 418 -34.83 8.78 9.08
N SER A 419 -33.71 8.49 9.75
CA SER A 419 -32.62 9.45 9.96
C SER A 419 -31.96 9.83 8.64
N ILE A 420 -31.67 8.84 7.78
CA ILE A 420 -31.06 9.06 6.47
C ILE A 420 -31.99 9.93 5.61
N TRP A 421 -33.28 9.62 5.54
CA TRP A 421 -34.22 10.47 4.80
C TRP A 421 -34.23 11.90 5.34
N ALA A 422 -34.39 12.08 6.66
CA ALA A 422 -34.47 13.41 7.28
C ALA A 422 -33.21 14.27 7.02
N ASN A 423 -32.03 13.66 7.09
CA ASN A 423 -30.75 14.38 7.07
C ASN A 423 -30.04 14.36 5.72
N LEU A 424 -30.38 13.46 4.79
CA LEU A 424 -29.72 13.34 3.47
C LEU A 424 -30.71 13.54 2.30
N GLY A 425 -31.88 12.88 2.36
CA GLY A 425 -32.83 12.83 1.25
C GLY A 425 -33.78 14.03 1.18
N ARG A 426 -34.25 14.51 2.34
CA ARG A 426 -35.23 15.60 2.43
C ARG A 426 -34.69 16.89 1.82
N GLU A 427 -35.60 17.70 1.26
CA GLU A 427 -35.27 19.05 0.81
C GLU A 427 -34.72 19.90 1.97
N GLY A 428 -33.72 20.73 1.67
CA GLY A 428 -33.01 21.55 2.69
C GLY A 428 -32.06 20.77 3.61
N SER A 429 -31.99 19.44 3.50
CA SER A 429 -31.08 18.64 4.29
C SER A 429 -29.61 18.91 3.92
N LYS A 430 -28.70 18.72 4.88
CA LYS A 430 -27.26 19.04 4.74
C LYS A 430 -26.33 17.86 5.00
N GLY A 431 -26.87 16.66 5.20
CA GLY A 431 -26.08 15.49 5.53
C GLY A 431 -25.27 14.96 4.35
N PHE A 432 -24.24 14.20 4.68
CA PHE A 432 -23.31 13.58 3.74
C PHE A 432 -23.29 12.07 3.94
N PHE A 433 -23.03 11.33 2.88
CA PHE A 433 -22.88 9.88 2.90
C PHE A 433 -21.57 9.48 2.22
N PHE A 434 -20.76 8.70 2.92
CA PHE A 434 -19.47 8.22 2.46
C PHE A 434 -19.44 6.69 2.46
N LEU A 435 -18.86 6.08 1.42
CA LEU A 435 -18.65 4.63 1.34
C LEU A 435 -17.17 4.35 1.02
N CYS A 436 -16.50 3.58 1.87
CA CYS A 436 -15.12 3.16 1.65
C CYS A 436 -14.94 1.65 1.86
N GLY A 437 -14.09 1.04 1.03
CA GLY A 437 -13.69 -0.36 1.16
C GLY A 437 -13.94 -1.19 -0.09
N SER A 438 -14.40 -2.44 0.09
CA SER A 438 -14.65 -3.35 -1.03
C SER A 438 -15.70 -2.80 -1.99
N LYS A 439 -15.44 -2.95 -3.30
CA LYS A 439 -16.41 -2.64 -4.35
C LYS A 439 -17.68 -3.51 -4.35
N GLN A 440 -17.64 -4.70 -3.74
CA GLN A 440 -18.73 -5.68 -3.85
C GLN A 440 -20.11 -5.16 -3.41
N PRO A 441 -20.29 -4.55 -2.22
CA PRO A 441 -21.59 -4.06 -1.77
C PRO A 441 -21.94 -2.64 -2.23
N GLU A 442 -21.13 -2.01 -3.10
CA GLU A 442 -21.39 -0.63 -3.56
C GLU A 442 -22.78 -0.48 -4.18
N LYS A 443 -23.16 -1.41 -5.05
CA LYS A 443 -24.48 -1.43 -5.70
C LYS A 443 -25.62 -1.66 -4.70
N ASP A 444 -25.40 -2.50 -3.69
CA ASP A 444 -26.40 -2.82 -2.67
C ASP A 444 -26.64 -1.63 -1.74
N VAL A 445 -25.58 -0.90 -1.38
CA VAL A 445 -25.66 0.34 -0.60
C VAL A 445 -26.43 1.41 -1.39
N PHE A 446 -26.10 1.58 -2.67
CA PHE A 446 -26.82 2.52 -3.54
C PHE A 446 -28.31 2.16 -3.65
N ALA A 447 -28.63 0.88 -3.86
CA ALA A 447 -30.01 0.39 -3.92
C ALA A 447 -30.78 0.60 -2.60
N ALA A 448 -30.12 0.42 -1.45
CA ALA A 448 -30.72 0.69 -0.15
C ALA A 448 -31.09 2.18 0.02
N LEU A 449 -30.20 3.09 -0.38
CA LEU A 449 -30.48 4.54 -0.34
C LEU A 449 -31.64 4.93 -1.26
N LEU A 450 -31.69 4.40 -2.48
CA LEU A 450 -32.83 4.58 -3.37
C LEU A 450 -34.12 4.11 -2.70
N LYS A 451 -34.09 2.93 -2.08
CA LYS A 451 -35.26 2.37 -1.41
C LYS A 451 -35.73 3.23 -0.23
N ILE A 452 -34.80 3.82 0.52
CA ILE A 452 -35.12 4.77 1.58
C ILE A 452 -35.81 6.01 0.99
N PHE A 453 -35.30 6.55 -0.11
CA PHE A 453 -35.87 7.75 -0.73
C PHE A 453 -37.28 7.49 -1.30
N GLU A 454 -37.53 6.30 -1.84
CA GLU A 454 -38.87 5.89 -2.26
C GLU A 454 -39.81 5.72 -1.06
N THR A 455 -39.40 4.95 -0.05
CA THR A 455 -40.30 4.52 1.04
C THR A 455 -40.53 5.57 2.11
N LYS A 456 -39.52 6.39 2.43
CA LYS A 456 -39.60 7.46 3.44
C LYS A 456 -39.88 8.82 2.82
N GLY A 457 -39.43 9.04 1.59
CA GLY A 457 -39.63 10.28 0.86
C GLY A 457 -40.85 10.33 -0.04
N GLY A 458 -41.46 9.17 -0.34
CA GLY A 458 -42.56 9.10 -1.29
C GLY A 458 -42.14 9.41 -2.73
N LEU A 459 -40.83 9.38 -3.03
CA LEU A 459 -40.32 9.63 -4.36
C LEU A 459 -40.60 8.44 -5.28
N SER A 460 -40.90 8.72 -6.54
CA SER A 460 -40.84 7.70 -7.58
C SER A 460 -39.40 7.21 -7.78
N ASN A 461 -39.23 6.05 -8.41
CA ASN A 461 -37.91 5.50 -8.71
C ASN A 461 -37.04 6.49 -9.51
N GLN A 462 -37.62 7.19 -10.49
CA GLN A 462 -36.90 8.19 -11.30
C GLN A 462 -36.47 9.40 -10.46
N GLU A 463 -37.32 9.88 -9.56
CA GLU A 463 -36.99 11.00 -8.66
C GLU A 463 -35.92 10.61 -7.64
N ALA A 464 -35.96 9.38 -7.12
CA ALA A 464 -34.94 8.87 -6.22
C ALA A 464 -33.55 8.81 -6.90
N HIS A 465 -33.48 8.36 -8.16
CA HIS A 465 -32.24 8.37 -8.94
C HIS A 465 -31.73 9.78 -9.19
N LYS A 466 -32.60 10.70 -9.65
CA LYS A 466 -32.24 12.12 -9.83
C LYS A 466 -31.73 12.74 -8.54
N LYS A 467 -32.33 12.38 -7.39
CA LYS A 467 -31.87 12.85 -6.08
C LYS A 467 -30.48 12.32 -5.77
N MET A 468 -30.20 11.03 -5.99
CA MET A 468 -28.86 10.46 -5.81
C MET A 468 -27.82 11.11 -6.72
N GLU A 469 -28.13 11.33 -8.00
CA GLU A 469 -27.27 12.06 -8.94
C GLU A 469 -26.98 13.48 -8.45
N SER A 470 -28.00 14.17 -7.92
CA SER A 470 -27.80 15.51 -7.34
C SER A 470 -26.87 15.50 -6.12
N LEU A 471 -26.94 14.44 -5.30
CA LEU A 471 -26.05 14.28 -4.14
C LEU A 471 -24.62 13.98 -4.57
N GLN A 472 -24.42 13.19 -5.63
CA GLN A 472 -23.11 12.94 -6.22
C GLN A 472 -22.49 14.23 -6.76
N LEU A 473 -23.25 14.98 -7.58
CA LEU A 473 -22.79 16.26 -8.16
C LEU A 473 -22.49 17.30 -7.08
N ALA A 474 -23.22 17.29 -5.97
CA ALA A 474 -22.99 18.16 -4.83
C ALA A 474 -21.86 17.69 -3.88
N GLY A 475 -21.19 16.55 -4.16
CA GLY A 475 -20.17 15.99 -3.28
C GLY A 475 -20.70 15.48 -1.92
N ARG A 476 -22.01 15.20 -1.84
CA ARG A 476 -22.71 14.72 -0.63
C ARG A 476 -22.93 13.21 -0.59
N TYR A 477 -22.69 12.52 -1.71
CA TYR A 477 -22.54 11.06 -1.77
C TYR A 477 -21.18 10.75 -2.40
N VAL A 478 -20.25 10.24 -1.59
CA VAL A 478 -18.84 10.04 -1.98
C VAL A 478 -18.46 8.58 -1.77
N THR A 479 -17.76 7.99 -2.74
CA THR A 479 -17.37 6.59 -2.72
C THR A 479 -15.88 6.45 -3.06
N GLU A 480 -15.13 5.71 -2.25
CA GLU A 480 -13.74 5.31 -2.52
C GLU A 480 -13.65 3.80 -2.33
N VAL A 481 -13.91 3.08 -3.42
CA VAL A 481 -13.95 1.61 -3.44
C VAL A 481 -12.81 1.04 -4.26
N TYR A 482 -12.28 -0.10 -3.81
CA TYR A 482 -11.15 -0.80 -4.44
C TYR A 482 -11.43 -2.28 -4.68
#